data_AF-A0A0M2NHB1-F1
#
_entry.id   AF-A0A0M2NHB1-F1
#
_cell.length_a   1.000
_cell.length_b   1.000
_cell.length_c   1.000
_cell.angle_alpha   90.00
_cell.angle_beta   90.00
_cell.angle_gamma   90.00
#
_symmetry.space_group_name_H-M   'P 1'
#
loop_
_entity.id
_entity.type
_entity.pdbx_description
1 polymer ?
#
loop_
_entity_poly.entity_id
_entity_poly.type
_entity_poly.pdbx_seq_one_letter_code
_entity_poly.pdbx_strand_id
1 'polypeptide(L)'
;MAIQDLKFKESDFVGKDVSSLPDQIEGQAEFVKARIDNVPKNMIALGKFNDLIDEMGANNNGVNAEKLGGQLPEYYATKAEVDSKASASNPTFSGQITANTGIRLPDGERVSWGTGWGVYANDASSFYIATPTGHNKYLFFGVSENAWSLLPNSTTQLGTGNFRWGQIYSTNATISTSDLKDKKDIVLMTEEQARPFIMALKPCLYKLIDGTSGRTHYGLIAQEVEEAMRECGISDMEFAGFIKSPKVEREQVGTTKDGAPVYRDKVIEGEYVYGLRYEEFIAPIISVAQSLMQENEVLKGRMDELEKRIEALEGK
;
A
#
# COMPACT_ATOMS: atom_id res chain seq x y z
N MET A 1 0.48 -51.12 -6.88
CA MET A 1 1.45 -52.09 -7.43
C MET A 1 2.69 -51.98 -6.56
N ALA A 2 3.12 -53.07 -5.92
CA ALA A 2 4.31 -53.07 -5.08
C ALA A 2 5.56 -52.99 -5.96
N ILE A 3 6.65 -52.39 -5.48
CA ILE A 3 7.87 -52.22 -6.29
C ILE A 3 8.45 -53.58 -6.76
N GLN A 4 8.22 -54.63 -5.98
CA GLN A 4 8.59 -56.01 -6.30
C GLN A 4 7.84 -56.59 -7.50
N ASP A 5 6.67 -56.02 -7.85
CA ASP A 5 5.89 -56.44 -9.01
C ASP A 5 6.54 -55.98 -10.33
N LEU A 6 7.53 -55.08 -10.29
CA LEU A 6 8.24 -54.57 -11.46
C LEU A 6 9.46 -55.41 -11.87
N LYS A 7 9.78 -56.47 -11.11
CA LYS A 7 10.84 -57.40 -11.49
C LYS A 7 10.46 -58.18 -12.74
N PHE A 8 11.42 -58.33 -13.63
CA PHE A 8 11.28 -59.24 -14.76
C PHE A 8 11.25 -60.70 -14.26
N LYS A 9 10.28 -61.48 -14.75
CA LYS A 9 10.10 -62.92 -14.46
C LYS A 9 10.46 -63.74 -15.68
N GLU A 10 10.80 -65.01 -15.48
CA GLU A 10 11.16 -65.93 -16.57
C GLU A 10 10.06 -66.04 -17.64
N SER A 11 8.79 -66.01 -17.21
CA SER A 11 7.61 -66.01 -18.07
C SER A 11 7.50 -64.80 -19.01
N ASP A 12 8.11 -63.65 -18.68
CA ASP A 12 8.08 -62.45 -19.52
C ASP A 12 8.89 -62.62 -20.82
N PHE A 13 9.65 -63.72 -20.91
CA PHE A 13 10.49 -64.08 -22.06
C PHE A 13 10.09 -65.40 -22.74
N VAL A 14 9.09 -66.13 -22.21
CA VAL A 14 8.61 -67.39 -22.79
C VAL A 14 7.68 -67.09 -23.98
N GLY A 15 8.01 -67.64 -25.15
CA GLY A 15 7.30 -67.40 -26.42
C GLY A 15 8.17 -66.80 -27.54
N LYS A 16 9.46 -66.55 -27.28
CA LYS A 16 10.48 -66.31 -28.31
C LYS A 16 11.50 -67.44 -28.28
N ASP A 17 11.07 -68.65 -28.57
CA ASP A 17 11.97 -69.77 -28.79
C ASP A 17 12.71 -69.58 -30.12
N VAL A 18 13.87 -70.23 -30.26
CA VAL A 18 14.70 -70.15 -31.49
C VAL A 18 13.90 -70.54 -32.73
N SER A 19 12.89 -71.40 -32.56
CA SER A 19 11.92 -71.85 -33.57
C SER A 19 11.04 -70.74 -34.15
N SER A 20 10.88 -69.60 -33.46
CA SER A 20 10.12 -68.44 -33.95
C SER A 20 10.94 -67.48 -34.83
N LEU A 21 12.24 -67.75 -35.02
CA LEU A 21 13.10 -66.97 -35.91
C LEU A 21 12.93 -67.44 -37.36
N PRO A 22 12.85 -66.52 -38.35
CA PRO A 22 12.70 -66.91 -39.76
C PRO A 22 13.94 -67.66 -40.26
N ASP A 23 13.74 -68.79 -40.97
CA ASP A 23 14.80 -69.69 -41.46
C ASP A 23 15.67 -69.10 -42.59
N GLN A 24 15.28 -67.98 -43.20
CA GLN A 24 16.09 -67.25 -44.17
C GLN A 24 16.23 -65.78 -43.79
N ILE A 25 17.47 -65.35 -43.57
CA ILE A 25 17.83 -63.97 -43.23
C ILE A 25 18.73 -63.45 -44.35
N GLU A 26 18.17 -62.66 -45.27
CA GLU A 26 18.97 -61.97 -46.29
C GLU A 26 19.71 -60.78 -45.64
N GLY A 27 21.04 -60.88 -45.61
CA GLY A 27 21.91 -59.69 -45.67
C GLY A 27 22.74 -59.28 -44.46
N GLN A 28 22.72 -59.90 -43.27
CA GLN A 28 23.44 -59.30 -42.12
C GLN A 28 24.01 -60.30 -41.11
N ALA A 29 25.22 -60.80 -41.36
CA ALA A 29 26.05 -61.43 -40.31
C ALA A 29 26.26 -60.49 -39.12
N GLU A 30 26.34 -59.17 -39.36
CA GLU A 30 26.39 -58.15 -38.30
C GLU A 30 25.13 -58.09 -37.44
N PHE A 31 23.93 -58.29 -38.01
CA PHE A 31 22.69 -58.22 -37.25
C PHE A 31 22.53 -59.45 -36.34
N VAL A 32 22.83 -60.64 -36.86
CA VAL A 32 22.81 -61.88 -36.08
C VAL A 32 23.88 -61.82 -34.98
N LYS A 33 25.09 -61.35 -35.31
CA LYS A 33 26.16 -61.14 -34.33
C LYS A 33 25.78 -60.10 -33.27
N ALA A 34 25.19 -58.98 -33.66
CA ALA A 34 24.73 -57.96 -32.71
C ALA A 34 23.60 -58.49 -31.81
N ARG A 35 22.71 -59.34 -32.33
CA ARG A 35 21.64 -59.96 -31.54
C ARG A 35 22.23 -60.90 -30.48
N ILE A 36 23.18 -61.75 -30.87
CA ILE A 36 23.87 -62.69 -29.98
C ILE A 36 24.73 -61.95 -28.96
N ASP A 37 25.53 -60.97 -29.38
CA ASP A 37 26.41 -60.18 -28.51
C ASP A 37 25.62 -59.33 -27.49
N ASN A 38 24.38 -58.97 -27.80
CA ASN A 38 23.49 -58.25 -26.89
C ASN A 38 22.78 -59.15 -25.87
N VAL A 39 22.73 -60.48 -26.06
CA VAL A 39 22.11 -61.39 -25.08
C VAL A 39 22.84 -61.34 -23.73
N PRO A 40 24.18 -61.48 -23.64
CA PRO A 40 24.89 -61.33 -22.37
C PRO A 40 24.72 -59.94 -21.75
N LYS A 41 24.72 -58.87 -22.56
CA LYS A 41 24.54 -57.49 -22.07
C LYS A 41 23.15 -57.27 -21.49
N ASN A 42 22.13 -57.82 -22.13
CA ASN A 42 20.75 -57.74 -21.64
C ASN A 42 20.58 -58.57 -20.37
N MET A 43 21.18 -59.77 -20.29
CA MET A 43 21.16 -60.59 -19.07
C MET A 43 21.87 -59.90 -17.88
N ILE A 44 23.01 -59.25 -18.12
CA ILE A 44 23.73 -58.48 -17.08
C ILE A 44 22.91 -57.25 -16.66
N ALA A 45 22.31 -56.53 -17.61
CA ALA A 45 21.45 -55.38 -17.32
C ALA A 45 20.18 -55.79 -16.52
N LEU A 46 19.62 -56.97 -16.82
CA LEU A 46 18.46 -57.54 -16.12
C LEU A 46 18.79 -57.92 -14.67
N GLY A 47 19.93 -58.58 -14.44
CA GLY A 47 20.41 -58.89 -13.10
C GLY A 47 20.53 -57.60 -12.27
N LYS A 48 21.25 -56.61 -12.82
CA LYS A 48 21.41 -55.29 -12.18
C LYS A 48 20.09 -54.55 -11.94
N PHE A 49 19.10 -54.69 -12.83
CA PHE A 49 17.78 -54.07 -12.65
C PHE A 49 16.97 -54.74 -11.54
N ASN A 50 16.95 -56.07 -11.49
CA ASN A 50 16.25 -56.80 -10.42
C ASN A 50 16.94 -56.61 -9.06
N ASP A 51 18.27 -56.57 -9.03
CA ASP A 51 19.06 -56.25 -7.83
C ASP A 51 18.76 -54.84 -7.31
N LEU A 52 18.58 -53.86 -8.23
CA LEU A 52 18.15 -52.50 -7.89
C LEU A 52 16.74 -52.47 -7.29
N ILE A 53 15.80 -53.24 -7.84
CA ILE A 53 14.42 -53.36 -7.29
C ILE A 53 14.45 -53.99 -5.90
N ASP A 54 15.31 -54.98 -5.67
CA ASP A 54 15.51 -55.58 -4.35
C ASP A 54 16.04 -54.58 -3.33
N GLU A 55 17.04 -53.79 -3.72
CA GLU A 55 17.63 -52.82 -2.82
C GLU A 55 16.68 -51.66 -2.47
N MET A 56 15.90 -51.19 -3.45
CA MET A 56 14.84 -50.20 -3.21
C MET A 56 13.70 -50.75 -2.34
N GLY A 57 13.40 -52.05 -2.43
CA GLY A 57 12.36 -52.70 -1.63
C GLY A 57 12.79 -52.99 -0.19
N ALA A 58 14.08 -53.26 0.04
CA ALA A 58 14.61 -53.59 1.38
C ALA A 58 14.93 -52.34 2.21
N ASN A 59 15.39 -51.26 1.57
CA ASN A 59 15.81 -50.03 2.24
C ASN A 59 14.84 -48.90 1.90
N ASN A 60 13.82 -48.71 2.74
CA ASN A 60 12.83 -47.60 2.64
C ASN A 60 13.44 -46.17 2.64
N ASN A 61 14.77 -46.02 2.60
CA ASN A 61 15.51 -44.75 2.64
C ASN A 61 16.64 -44.62 1.58
N GLY A 62 16.67 -45.45 0.52
CA GLY A 62 17.53 -45.21 -0.65
C GLY A 62 18.42 -46.38 -1.08
N VAL A 63 18.96 -46.28 -2.30
CA VAL A 63 19.75 -47.30 -3.00
C VAL A 63 21.24 -47.16 -2.67
N ASN A 64 21.94 -48.26 -2.35
CA ASN A 64 23.38 -48.25 -2.13
C ASN A 64 24.13 -48.48 -3.45
N ALA A 65 24.53 -47.40 -4.11
CA ALA A 65 25.13 -47.45 -5.44
C ALA A 65 26.45 -48.25 -5.54
N GLU A 66 27.17 -48.45 -4.43
CA GLU A 66 28.42 -49.22 -4.40
C GLU A 66 28.17 -50.71 -4.73
N LYS A 67 27.01 -51.27 -4.34
CA LYS A 67 26.66 -52.67 -4.62
C LYS A 67 26.26 -52.90 -6.08
N LEU A 68 25.84 -51.85 -6.79
CA LEU A 68 25.46 -51.90 -8.21
C LEU A 68 26.64 -51.58 -9.15
N GLY A 69 27.83 -51.31 -8.57
CA GLY A 69 29.07 -51.06 -9.30
C GLY A 69 29.12 -49.69 -10.00
N GLY A 70 28.32 -48.72 -9.55
CA GLY A 70 28.42 -47.32 -9.97
C GLY A 70 29.16 -46.49 -8.92
N GLN A 71 30.00 -45.54 -9.36
CA GLN A 71 30.47 -44.49 -8.45
C GLN A 71 29.28 -43.59 -8.08
N LEU A 72 29.06 -43.37 -6.79
CA LEU A 72 28.12 -42.37 -6.29
C LEU A 72 28.46 -41.01 -6.94
N PRO A 73 27.49 -40.26 -7.49
CA PRO A 73 27.71 -38.85 -7.77
C PRO A 73 28.13 -38.15 -6.48
N GLU A 74 29.21 -37.36 -6.50
CA GLU A 74 29.83 -36.72 -5.33
C GLU A 74 28.92 -35.76 -4.52
N TYR A 75 27.65 -35.59 -4.91
CA TYR A 75 26.81 -34.53 -4.37
C TYR A 75 25.34 -34.94 -4.17
N TYR A 76 25.08 -35.72 -3.13
CA TYR A 76 23.82 -35.60 -2.40
C TYR A 76 24.14 -35.37 -0.93
N ALA A 77 23.85 -34.16 -0.45
CA ALA A 77 23.91 -33.87 0.98
C ALA A 77 22.98 -34.83 1.72
N THR A 78 23.48 -35.47 2.77
CA THR A 78 22.72 -36.36 3.63
C THR A 78 21.56 -35.59 4.28
N LYS A 79 20.47 -36.30 4.64
CA LYS A 79 19.35 -35.69 5.37
C LYS A 79 19.82 -34.98 6.64
N ALA A 80 20.81 -35.53 7.34
CA ALA A 80 21.43 -34.91 8.49
C ALA A 80 22.19 -33.61 8.14
N GLU A 81 22.88 -33.54 7.00
CA GLU A 81 23.53 -32.31 6.53
C GLU A 81 22.52 -31.24 6.12
N VAL A 82 21.41 -31.63 5.48
CA VAL A 82 20.30 -30.73 5.14
C VAL A 82 19.63 -30.20 6.41
N ASP A 83 19.30 -31.09 7.35
CA ASP A 83 18.63 -30.75 8.61
C ASP A 83 19.55 -29.93 9.54
N SER A 84 20.87 -30.20 9.53
CA SER A 84 21.87 -29.43 10.30
C SER A 84 22.02 -27.98 9.83
N LYS A 85 21.65 -27.69 8.58
CA LYS A 85 21.62 -26.32 8.02
C LYS A 85 20.26 -25.64 8.16
N ALA A 86 19.21 -26.36 8.59
CA ALA A 86 17.84 -25.89 8.55
C ALA A 86 17.33 -25.21 9.85
N SER A 87 18.15 -25.02 10.88
CA SER A 87 17.65 -24.49 12.15
C SER A 87 18.70 -23.72 12.94
N ALA A 88 19.09 -22.54 12.45
CA ALA A 88 19.50 -21.50 13.38
C ALA A 88 18.22 -20.89 13.96
N SER A 89 18.02 -20.94 15.27
CA SER A 89 16.85 -20.36 15.95
C SER A 89 16.82 -18.82 15.91
N ASN A 90 17.87 -18.18 15.41
CA ASN A 90 17.98 -16.74 15.14
C ASN A 90 19.03 -16.50 14.03
N PRO A 91 18.72 -16.80 12.76
CA PRO A 91 19.68 -16.59 11.68
C PRO A 91 19.99 -15.10 11.57
N THR A 92 21.27 -14.74 11.63
CA THR A 92 21.73 -13.38 11.34
C THR A 92 22.20 -13.34 9.89
N PHE A 93 21.61 -12.46 9.09
CA PHE A 93 22.01 -12.24 7.71
C PHE A 93 22.90 -10.99 7.64
N SER A 94 24.11 -11.13 7.12
CA SER A 94 24.98 -10.00 6.77
C SER A 94 24.80 -9.65 5.30
N GLY A 95 24.04 -8.59 5.01
CA GLY A 95 23.80 -8.11 3.65
C GLY A 95 22.33 -8.19 3.22
N GLN A 96 22.10 -8.05 1.91
CA GLN A 96 20.76 -8.05 1.33
C GLN A 96 20.12 -9.45 1.38
N ILE A 97 18.84 -9.50 1.72
CA ILE A 97 18.02 -10.71 1.61
C ILE A 97 17.29 -10.66 0.25
N THR A 98 17.50 -11.68 -0.59
CA THR A 98 16.81 -11.84 -1.88
C THR A 98 16.05 -13.16 -1.88
N ALA A 99 14.75 -13.12 -2.19
CA ALA A 99 13.89 -14.30 -2.29
C ALA A 99 13.12 -14.27 -3.61
N ASN A 100 13.09 -15.39 -4.33
CA ASN A 100 12.48 -15.47 -5.66
C ASN A 100 10.95 -15.28 -5.65
N THR A 101 10.28 -15.62 -4.54
CA THR A 101 8.81 -15.61 -4.43
C THR A 101 8.28 -14.72 -3.31
N GLY A 102 9.16 -14.11 -2.52
CA GLY A 102 8.82 -13.25 -1.39
C GLY A 102 9.21 -13.82 -0.02
N ILE A 103 8.99 -13.02 1.01
CA ILE A 103 9.24 -13.37 2.41
C ILE A 103 7.87 -13.46 3.10
N ARG A 104 7.55 -14.64 3.63
CA ARG A 104 6.32 -14.85 4.39
C ARG A 104 6.62 -14.75 5.88
N LEU A 105 5.94 -13.84 6.56
CA LEU A 105 5.97 -13.72 8.01
C LEU A 105 4.66 -14.31 8.57
N PRO A 106 4.71 -15.04 9.70
CA PRO A 106 3.51 -15.38 10.46
C PRO A 106 2.75 -14.13 10.93
N ASP A 107 1.45 -14.25 11.14
CA ASP A 107 0.65 -13.18 11.74
C ASP A 107 1.20 -12.82 13.14
N GLY A 108 1.25 -11.53 13.45
CA GLY A 108 1.83 -10.98 14.67
C GLY A 108 3.35 -10.78 14.62
N GLU A 109 4.03 -11.34 13.61
CA GLU A 109 5.46 -11.09 13.38
C GLU A 109 5.67 -9.82 12.55
N ARG A 110 6.79 -9.12 12.81
CA ARG A 110 7.06 -7.80 12.23
C ARG A 110 8.44 -7.66 11.65
N VAL A 111 8.51 -6.96 10.52
CA VAL A 111 9.77 -6.31 10.09
C VAL A 111 9.97 -5.11 11.00
N SER A 112 11.11 -5.05 11.69
CA SER A 112 11.41 -4.01 12.68
C SER A 112 12.74 -3.32 12.42
N TRP A 113 12.82 -2.06 12.82
CA TRP A 113 14.07 -1.30 12.85
C TRP A 113 14.49 -1.05 14.31
N GLY A 114 15.79 -0.96 14.59
CA GLY A 114 16.32 -0.86 15.97
C GLY A 114 15.79 0.31 16.79
N THR A 115 15.30 1.35 16.12
CA THR A 115 14.59 2.49 16.72
C THR A 115 13.13 2.19 17.13
N GLY A 116 12.64 0.96 16.94
CA GLY A 116 11.28 0.53 17.32
C GLY A 116 10.19 0.72 16.26
N TRP A 117 10.52 1.20 15.05
CA TRP A 117 9.59 1.20 13.92
C TRP A 117 9.31 -0.22 13.46
N GLY A 118 8.13 -0.46 12.88
CA GLY A 118 7.86 -1.74 12.25
C GLY A 118 6.64 -1.77 11.32
N VAL A 119 6.58 -2.82 10.50
CA VAL A 119 5.42 -3.14 9.65
C VAL A 119 5.02 -4.60 9.84
N TYR A 120 3.71 -4.86 9.97
CA TYR A 120 3.18 -6.20 10.25
C TYR A 120 1.68 -6.32 9.97
N ALA A 121 1.21 -7.57 9.96
CA ALA A 121 -0.20 -7.93 9.97
C ALA A 121 -0.49 -8.76 11.23
N ASN A 122 -1.65 -8.58 11.86
CA ASN A 122 -2.05 -9.39 13.03
C ASN A 122 -3.04 -10.50 12.65
N ASP A 123 -3.69 -10.36 11.51
CA ASP A 123 -4.70 -11.28 11.00
C ASP A 123 -4.87 -11.04 9.49
N ALA A 124 -5.79 -11.79 8.88
CA ALA A 124 -6.11 -11.72 7.45
C ALA A 124 -6.67 -10.37 6.97
N SER A 125 -6.95 -9.43 7.86
CA SER A 125 -7.67 -8.18 7.59
C SER A 125 -7.01 -6.93 8.16
N SER A 126 -5.79 -7.03 8.68
CA SER A 126 -5.11 -5.92 9.35
C SER A 126 -3.67 -5.81 8.92
N PHE A 127 -3.29 -4.60 8.53
CA PHE A 127 -1.92 -4.23 8.22
C PHE A 127 -1.56 -2.95 8.96
N TYR A 128 -0.39 -2.92 9.57
CA TYR A 128 0.06 -1.85 10.46
C TYR A 128 1.39 -1.28 9.99
N ILE A 129 1.49 0.05 10.05
CA ILE A 129 2.75 0.79 10.07
C ILE A 129 2.88 1.40 11.46
N ALA A 130 3.74 0.82 12.30
CA ALA A 130 3.90 1.19 13.70
C ALA A 130 5.07 2.15 13.91
N THR A 131 4.86 3.09 14.82
CA THR A 131 5.86 4.08 15.26
C THR A 131 6.79 3.53 16.36
N PRO A 132 7.90 4.23 16.71
CA PRO A 132 8.85 3.80 17.73
C PRO A 132 8.22 3.41 19.07
N THR A 133 8.90 2.51 19.77
CA THR A 133 8.51 2.02 21.10
C THR A 133 8.24 3.19 22.05
N GLY A 134 7.05 3.20 22.66
CA GLY A 134 6.63 4.22 23.62
C GLY A 134 5.67 5.29 23.08
N HIS A 135 5.52 5.43 21.76
CA HIS A 135 4.56 6.38 21.19
C HIS A 135 3.14 5.80 21.05
N ASN A 136 3.00 4.48 20.97
CA ASN A 136 1.73 3.76 20.79
C ASN A 136 0.87 4.31 19.63
N LYS A 137 1.51 4.74 18.52
CA LYS A 137 0.82 5.22 17.31
C LYS A 137 1.03 4.29 16.13
N TYR A 138 0.03 4.16 15.28
CA TYR A 138 0.11 3.41 14.03
C TYR A 138 -0.82 3.97 12.95
N LEU A 139 -0.45 3.70 11.70
CA LEU A 139 -1.36 3.74 10.56
C LEU A 139 -1.84 2.31 10.30
N PHE A 140 -3.15 2.13 10.25
CA PHE A 140 -3.81 0.86 10.01
C PHE A 140 -4.43 0.86 8.62
N PHE A 141 -4.24 -0.23 7.88
CA PHE A 141 -4.99 -0.56 6.68
C PHE A 141 -5.67 -1.91 6.88
N GLY A 142 -7.00 -1.94 6.86
CA GLY A 142 -7.71 -3.16 7.19
C GLY A 142 -9.21 -2.97 7.32
N VAL A 143 -9.91 -4.01 7.76
CA VAL A 143 -11.35 -3.93 8.02
C VAL A 143 -11.60 -3.28 9.38
N SER A 144 -12.26 -2.13 9.37
CA SER A 144 -12.75 -1.43 10.57
C SER A 144 -14.16 -0.91 10.28
N GLU A 145 -15.05 -0.97 11.27
CA GLU A 145 -16.45 -0.51 11.11
C GLU A 145 -17.17 -1.11 9.88
N ASN A 146 -16.90 -2.40 9.59
CA ASN A 146 -17.42 -3.15 8.45
C ASN A 146 -16.96 -2.67 7.05
N ALA A 147 -15.87 -1.88 6.97
CA ALA A 147 -15.31 -1.42 5.71
C ALA A 147 -13.77 -1.48 5.71
N TRP A 148 -13.19 -1.70 4.53
CA TRP A 148 -11.75 -1.52 4.33
C TRP A 148 -11.40 -0.05 4.47
N SER A 149 -10.50 0.25 5.41
CA SER A 149 -10.18 1.62 5.82
C SER A 149 -8.68 1.79 6.04
N LEU A 150 -8.17 2.96 5.64
CA LEU A 150 -6.85 3.45 6.04
C LEU A 150 -7.05 4.51 7.12
N LEU A 151 -6.67 4.23 8.36
CA LEU A 151 -6.94 5.10 9.51
C LEU A 151 -5.75 5.19 10.46
N PRO A 152 -5.50 6.36 11.07
CA PRO A 152 -4.58 6.45 12.19
C PRO A 152 -5.30 6.09 13.49
N ASN A 153 -4.56 5.58 14.48
CA ASN A 153 -5.12 5.31 15.82
C ASN A 153 -5.10 6.54 16.76
N SER A 154 -4.61 7.67 16.27
CA SER A 154 -4.46 8.92 17.00
C SER A 154 -4.44 10.08 16.00
N THR A 155 -4.56 11.31 16.50
CA THR A 155 -4.54 12.51 15.65
C THR A 155 -3.28 12.54 14.76
N THR A 156 -3.51 12.41 13.45
CA THR A 156 -2.48 12.37 12.40
C THR A 156 -2.99 13.14 11.19
N GLN A 157 -2.09 13.80 10.47
CA GLN A 157 -2.40 14.60 9.28
C GLN A 157 -2.16 13.80 8.00
N LEU A 158 -2.95 14.07 6.95
CA LEU A 158 -2.74 13.54 5.61
C LEU A 158 -1.99 14.59 4.76
N GLY A 159 -0.66 14.53 4.81
CA GLY A 159 0.22 15.52 4.19
C GLY A 159 0.51 16.73 5.10
N THR A 160 1.32 17.66 4.60
CA THR A 160 1.75 18.89 5.28
C THR A 160 1.87 20.04 4.28
N GLY A 161 2.13 21.27 4.72
CA GLY A 161 2.31 22.43 3.83
C GLY A 161 3.40 22.24 2.77
N ASN A 162 4.50 21.56 3.13
CA ASN A 162 5.61 21.27 2.22
C ASN A 162 5.40 19.99 1.40
N PHE A 163 4.64 19.02 1.92
CA PHE A 163 4.43 17.71 1.30
C PHE A 163 2.93 17.46 1.13
N ARG A 164 2.41 17.97 0.00
CA ARG A 164 0.98 18.00 -0.31
C ARG A 164 0.59 16.86 -1.25
N TRP A 165 -0.61 16.32 -1.06
CA TRP A 165 -1.21 15.42 -2.04
C TRP A 165 -1.61 16.20 -3.29
N GLY A 166 -1.31 15.65 -4.47
CA GLY A 166 -1.63 16.31 -5.73
C GLY A 166 -3.13 16.43 -5.95
N GLN A 167 -3.87 15.33 -5.73
CA GLN A 167 -5.33 15.25 -5.87
C GLN A 167 -5.88 14.13 -4.99
N ILE A 168 -7.16 14.24 -4.62
CA ILE A 168 -7.94 13.18 -3.98
C ILE A 168 -9.11 12.84 -4.90
N TYR A 169 -9.23 11.58 -5.28
CA TYR A 169 -10.38 11.07 -6.03
C TYR A 169 -11.29 10.31 -5.08
N SER A 170 -12.53 10.77 -4.93
CA SER A 170 -13.52 10.16 -4.05
C SER A 170 -14.88 10.11 -4.74
N THR A 171 -15.69 9.11 -4.38
CA THR A 171 -17.08 8.99 -4.86
C THR A 171 -18.00 9.99 -4.19
N ASN A 172 -17.74 10.31 -2.92
CA ASN A 172 -18.46 11.31 -2.13
C ASN A 172 -17.50 12.38 -1.61
N ALA A 173 -18.03 13.54 -1.22
CA ALA A 173 -17.26 14.61 -0.60
C ALA A 173 -16.75 14.23 0.80
N THR A 174 -15.75 14.95 1.30
CA THR A 174 -15.19 14.77 2.65
C THR A 174 -16.21 15.13 3.72
N ILE A 175 -16.26 14.33 4.78
CA ILE A 175 -17.10 14.58 5.97
C ILE A 175 -16.27 15.42 6.97
N SER A 176 -16.84 16.53 7.44
CA SER A 176 -16.30 17.31 8.56
C SER A 176 -17.19 17.11 9.80
N THR A 177 -16.63 16.55 10.88
CA THR A 177 -17.35 16.36 12.14
C THR A 177 -17.79 17.72 12.70
N SER A 178 -19.08 17.87 12.98
CA SER A 178 -19.69 19.18 13.27
C SER A 178 -20.82 19.06 14.31
N ASP A 179 -20.73 18.09 15.23
CA ASP A 179 -21.72 17.83 16.28
C ASP A 179 -21.76 18.99 17.31
N LEU A 180 -22.96 19.30 17.82
CA LEU A 180 -23.17 20.34 18.84
C LEU A 180 -22.38 20.04 20.13
N LYS A 181 -22.30 18.76 20.52
CA LYS A 181 -21.65 18.35 21.79
C LYS A 181 -20.13 18.59 21.78
N ASP A 182 -19.56 18.72 20.59
CA ASP A 182 -18.12 18.90 20.38
C ASP A 182 -17.77 20.40 20.16
N LYS A 183 -18.74 21.31 20.40
CA LYS A 183 -18.61 22.75 20.23
C LYS A 183 -18.95 23.51 21.51
N LYS A 184 -18.35 24.68 21.66
CA LYS A 184 -18.57 25.63 22.76
C LYS A 184 -18.61 27.05 22.23
N ASP A 185 -19.07 27.98 23.05
CA ASP A 185 -19.06 29.41 22.76
C ASP A 185 -19.78 29.76 21.43
N ILE A 186 -20.90 29.07 21.17
CA ILE A 186 -21.63 29.16 19.90
C ILE A 186 -22.44 30.47 19.88
N VAL A 187 -22.09 31.34 18.93
CA VAL A 187 -22.81 32.58 18.63
C VAL A 187 -23.27 32.55 17.17
N LEU A 188 -24.50 32.98 16.92
CA LEU A 188 -25.02 33.10 15.55
C LEU A 188 -24.34 34.29 14.86
N MET A 189 -23.88 34.06 13.64
CA MET A 189 -23.24 35.08 12.82
C MET A 189 -24.24 36.14 12.39
N THR A 190 -23.90 37.41 12.63
CA THR A 190 -24.71 38.54 12.16
C THR A 190 -24.21 39.06 10.82
N GLU A 191 -25.07 39.82 10.14
CA GLU A 191 -24.73 40.47 8.89
C GLU A 191 -23.54 41.43 9.03
N GLU A 192 -23.50 42.20 10.12
CA GLU A 192 -22.46 43.19 10.39
C GLU A 192 -21.09 42.52 10.57
N GLN A 193 -21.06 41.26 11.01
CA GLN A 193 -19.84 40.47 11.14
C GLN A 193 -19.42 39.87 9.80
N ALA A 194 -20.35 39.30 9.03
CA ALA A 194 -20.04 38.54 7.83
C ALA A 194 -19.86 39.41 6.58
N ARG A 195 -20.73 40.40 6.38
CA ARG A 195 -20.82 41.17 5.14
C ARG A 195 -19.55 41.96 4.83
N PRO A 196 -18.93 42.71 5.76
CA PRO A 196 -17.73 43.49 5.43
C PRO A 196 -16.62 42.60 4.90
N PHE A 197 -16.38 41.46 5.56
CA PHE A 197 -15.36 40.51 5.16
C PHE A 197 -15.65 39.89 3.80
N ILE A 198 -16.86 39.36 3.59
CA ILE A 198 -17.23 38.74 2.31
C ILE A 198 -17.15 39.72 1.13
N MET A 199 -17.54 40.98 1.35
CA MET A 199 -17.49 42.01 0.31
C MET A 199 -16.07 42.52 0.03
N ALA A 200 -15.13 42.37 0.97
CA ALA A 200 -13.72 42.72 0.78
C ALA A 200 -12.93 41.64 0.01
N LEU A 201 -13.46 40.42 -0.10
CA LEU A 201 -12.81 39.34 -0.86
C LEU A 201 -12.70 39.68 -2.35
N LYS A 202 -11.58 39.27 -2.97
CA LYS A 202 -11.29 39.50 -4.39
C LYS A 202 -11.18 38.18 -5.17
N PRO A 203 -12.31 37.58 -5.61
CA PRO A 203 -12.29 36.41 -6.49
C PRO A 203 -11.50 36.70 -7.77
N CYS A 204 -10.66 35.74 -8.18
CA CYS A 204 -9.75 35.91 -9.31
C CYS A 204 -9.64 34.64 -10.15
N LEU A 205 -9.05 34.82 -11.34
CA LEU A 205 -8.69 33.77 -12.27
C LEU A 205 -7.17 33.64 -12.28
N TYR A 206 -6.64 32.42 -12.18
CA TYR A 206 -5.20 32.20 -12.19
C TYR A 206 -4.82 30.88 -12.86
N LYS A 207 -3.55 30.74 -13.20
CA LYS A 207 -2.93 29.47 -13.60
C LYS A 207 -1.81 29.16 -12.61
N LEU A 208 -1.64 27.88 -12.31
CA LEU A 208 -0.51 27.44 -11.51
C LEU A 208 0.78 27.53 -12.34
N ILE A 209 1.85 28.09 -11.76
CA ILE A 209 3.16 28.19 -12.41
C ILE A 209 3.69 26.79 -12.75
N ASP A 210 3.66 25.88 -11.77
CA ASP A 210 4.07 24.48 -11.94
C ASP A 210 2.87 23.55 -12.25
N GLY A 211 1.80 24.10 -12.83
CA GLY A 211 0.61 23.35 -13.20
C GLY A 211 0.78 22.56 -14.48
N THR A 212 0.51 21.26 -14.46
CA THR A 212 0.63 20.41 -15.65
C THR A 212 -0.55 20.51 -16.63
N SER A 213 -1.70 21.02 -16.18
CA SER A 213 -2.93 20.96 -16.98
C SER A 213 -3.16 22.18 -17.88
N GLY A 214 -2.44 23.30 -17.67
CA GLY A 214 -2.64 24.57 -18.39
C GLY A 214 -4.01 25.26 -18.22
N ARG A 215 -4.90 24.72 -17.36
CA ARG A 215 -6.27 25.21 -17.15
C ARG A 215 -6.28 26.50 -16.32
N THR A 216 -7.30 27.31 -16.54
CA THR A 216 -7.61 28.45 -15.67
C THR A 216 -8.37 27.98 -14.44
N HIS A 217 -7.89 28.36 -13.27
CA HIS A 217 -8.49 28.11 -11.97
C HIS A 217 -9.23 29.36 -11.48
N TYR A 218 -10.28 29.14 -10.69
CA TYR A 218 -11.09 30.18 -10.06
C TYR A 218 -10.86 30.08 -8.56
N GLY A 219 -10.60 31.21 -7.90
CA GLY A 219 -10.41 31.19 -6.45
C GLY A 219 -9.98 32.53 -5.88
N LEU A 220 -9.35 32.46 -4.71
CA LEU A 220 -8.85 33.58 -3.93
C LEU A 220 -7.33 33.45 -3.77
N ILE A 221 -6.67 34.60 -3.64
CA ILE A 221 -5.25 34.67 -3.25
C ILE A 221 -5.17 34.84 -1.75
N ALA A 222 -4.43 33.96 -1.07
CA ALA A 222 -4.40 33.93 0.40
C ALA A 222 -3.90 35.25 1.03
N GLN A 223 -2.95 35.93 0.40
CA GLN A 223 -2.45 37.23 0.85
C GLN A 223 -3.50 38.34 0.71
N GLU A 224 -4.35 38.30 -0.34
CA GLU A 224 -5.46 39.23 -0.47
C GLU A 224 -6.55 38.96 0.59
N VAL A 225 -6.70 37.69 1.00
CA VAL A 225 -7.57 37.35 2.15
C VAL A 225 -6.97 37.88 3.46
N GLU A 226 -5.65 37.76 3.67
CA GLU A 226 -4.95 38.33 4.84
C GLU A 226 -5.17 39.85 4.92
N GLU A 227 -5.11 40.54 3.78
CA GLU A 227 -5.39 41.97 3.69
C GLU A 227 -6.86 42.29 3.98
N ALA A 228 -7.81 41.56 3.40
CA ALA A 228 -9.24 41.74 3.66
C ALA A 228 -9.58 41.51 5.15
N MET A 229 -8.95 40.53 5.79
CA MET A 229 -9.05 40.30 7.23
C MET A 229 -8.55 41.53 8.01
N ARG A 230 -7.38 42.06 7.65
CA ARG A 230 -6.82 43.27 8.27
C ARG A 230 -7.73 44.48 8.14
N GLU A 231 -8.29 44.73 6.96
CA GLU A 231 -9.23 45.83 6.71
C GLU A 231 -10.51 45.70 7.55
N CYS A 232 -10.96 44.47 7.79
CA CYS A 232 -12.14 44.17 8.60
C CYS A 232 -11.83 44.03 10.11
N GLY A 233 -10.56 44.18 10.52
CA GLY A 233 -10.14 43.99 11.90
C GLY A 233 -10.24 42.54 12.41
N ILE A 234 -10.20 41.56 11.51
CA ILE A 234 -10.27 40.13 11.82
C ILE A 234 -8.84 39.60 11.99
N SER A 235 -8.55 38.98 13.13
CA SER A 235 -7.28 38.32 13.39
C SER A 235 -7.23 36.88 12.87
N ASP A 236 -6.02 36.34 12.77
CA ASP A 236 -5.76 34.93 12.44
C ASP A 236 -6.37 33.94 13.45
N MET A 237 -6.61 34.39 14.68
CA MET A 237 -7.28 33.61 15.73
C MET A 237 -8.81 33.61 15.62
N GLU A 238 -9.38 34.57 14.89
CA GLU A 238 -10.84 34.70 14.72
C GLU A 238 -11.37 33.98 13.49
N PHE A 239 -10.54 33.79 12.44
CA PHE A 239 -10.95 33.11 11.22
C PHE A 239 -9.97 32.01 10.79
N ALA A 240 -10.37 30.77 11.04
CA ALA A 240 -9.56 29.58 10.72
C ALA A 240 -9.47 29.26 9.22
N GLY A 241 -10.17 30.01 8.36
CA GLY A 241 -10.12 29.85 6.90
C GLY A 241 -8.80 30.29 6.28
N PHE A 242 -8.03 31.13 6.97
CA PHE A 242 -6.72 31.58 6.55
C PHE A 242 -5.61 30.79 7.23
N ILE A 243 -4.64 30.30 6.45
CA ILE A 243 -3.50 29.53 6.96
C ILE A 243 -2.21 30.24 6.55
N LYS A 244 -1.39 30.56 7.56
CA LYS A 244 -0.03 31.08 7.42
C LYS A 244 0.89 30.28 8.31
N SER A 245 1.60 29.33 7.72
CA SER A 245 2.52 28.46 8.45
C SER A 245 3.97 28.82 8.13
N PRO A 246 4.89 28.86 9.11
CA PRO A 246 6.30 29.04 8.83
C PRO A 246 6.79 27.95 7.87
N LYS A 247 7.60 28.34 6.89
CA LYS A 247 8.24 27.38 6.00
C LYS A 247 9.37 26.69 6.77
N VAL A 248 9.49 25.38 6.60
CA VAL A 248 10.52 24.59 7.26
C VAL A 248 11.41 23.85 6.27
N GLU A 249 12.68 23.68 6.62
CA GLU A 249 13.63 22.78 5.96
C GLU A 249 13.96 21.62 6.90
N ARG A 250 14.15 20.41 6.34
CA ARG A 250 14.56 19.25 7.13
C ARG A 250 16.08 19.22 7.22
N GLU A 251 16.63 19.40 8.42
CA GLU A 251 18.08 19.33 8.68
C GLU A 251 18.43 18.11 9.54
N GLN A 252 19.58 17.49 9.28
CA GLN A 252 20.12 16.44 10.14
C GLN A 252 20.79 17.11 11.36
N VAL A 253 20.26 16.85 12.55
CA VAL A 253 20.73 17.46 13.81
C VAL A 253 21.62 16.52 14.63
N GLY A 254 21.78 15.28 14.18
CA GLY A 254 22.67 14.34 14.84
C GLY A 254 22.46 12.91 14.39
N THR A 255 22.85 11.99 15.27
CA THR A 255 22.82 10.55 15.05
C THR A 255 22.45 9.86 16.36
N THR A 256 21.65 8.79 16.31
CA THR A 256 21.34 7.96 17.48
C THR A 256 22.58 7.19 17.95
N LYS A 257 22.52 6.57 19.14
CA LYS A 257 23.60 5.70 19.65
C LYS A 257 23.97 4.57 18.68
N ASP A 258 23.02 4.15 17.85
CA ASP A 258 23.17 3.06 16.88
C ASP A 258 23.56 3.55 15.47
N GLY A 259 23.92 4.83 15.31
CA GLY A 259 24.39 5.36 14.04
C GLY A 259 23.30 5.86 13.07
N ALA A 260 22.03 5.88 13.45
CA ALA A 260 20.94 6.34 12.59
C ALA A 260 20.81 7.88 12.59
N PRO A 261 20.61 8.55 11.43
CA PRO A 261 20.49 10.00 11.37
C PRO A 261 19.21 10.48 12.07
N VAL A 262 19.34 11.58 12.82
CA VAL A 262 18.23 12.27 13.49
C VAL A 262 17.98 13.58 12.77
N TYR A 263 16.74 13.82 12.35
CA TYR A 263 16.34 15.03 11.65
C TYR A 263 15.45 15.92 12.51
N ARG A 264 15.49 17.22 12.25
CA ARG A 264 14.58 18.22 12.79
C ARG A 264 14.11 19.14 11.67
N ASP A 265 12.90 19.64 11.81
CA ASP A 265 12.40 20.71 10.97
C ASP A 265 12.88 22.05 11.53
N LYS A 266 13.66 22.79 10.74
CA LYS A 266 14.14 24.14 11.06
C LYS A 266 13.31 25.17 10.32
N VAL A 267 12.83 26.17 11.04
CA VAL A 267 12.06 27.27 10.46
C VAL A 267 12.99 28.16 9.62
N ILE A 268 12.53 28.50 8.42
CA ILE A 268 13.17 29.47 7.54
C ILE A 268 12.57 30.84 7.89
N GLU A 269 13.38 31.70 8.50
CA GLU A 269 12.96 33.01 9.00
C GLU A 269 12.38 33.88 7.87
N GLY A 270 11.22 34.50 8.11
CA GLY A 270 10.54 35.35 7.15
C GLY A 270 9.85 34.64 5.97
N GLU A 271 9.97 33.32 5.83
CA GLU A 271 9.30 32.55 4.79
C GLU A 271 8.06 31.80 5.32
N TYR A 272 6.95 31.93 4.61
CA TYR A 272 5.67 31.33 5.00
C TYR A 272 5.04 30.56 3.84
N VAL A 273 4.36 29.47 4.20
CA VAL A 273 3.45 28.75 3.34
C VAL A 273 2.03 29.25 3.61
N TYR A 274 1.43 29.81 2.58
CA TYR A 274 0.06 30.31 2.59
C TYR A 274 -0.93 29.27 2.08
N GLY A 275 -2.10 29.21 2.69
CA GLY A 275 -3.20 28.33 2.28
C GLY A 275 -4.55 28.87 2.73
N LEU A 276 -5.62 28.34 2.11
CA LEU A 276 -7.01 28.66 2.46
C LEU A 276 -7.79 27.36 2.69
N ARG A 277 -8.60 27.33 3.74
CA ARG A 277 -9.67 26.33 3.92
C ARG A 277 -10.94 26.88 3.32
N TYR A 278 -11.22 26.53 2.07
CA TYR A 278 -12.33 27.09 1.30
C TYR A 278 -13.69 26.84 1.94
N GLU A 279 -13.83 25.73 2.68
CA GLU A 279 -15.04 25.35 3.41
C GLU A 279 -15.42 26.35 4.51
N GLU A 280 -14.44 27.04 5.11
CA GLU A 280 -14.69 28.02 6.18
C GLU A 280 -15.38 29.30 5.66
N PHE A 281 -15.35 29.54 4.34
CA PHE A 281 -16.05 30.67 3.73
C PHE A 281 -17.54 30.40 3.50
N ILE A 282 -17.98 29.15 3.55
CA ILE A 282 -19.36 28.76 3.21
C ILE A 282 -20.34 29.38 4.22
N ALA A 283 -20.07 29.28 5.52
CA ALA A 283 -20.99 29.78 6.54
C ALA A 283 -21.15 31.32 6.49
N PRO A 284 -20.08 32.13 6.40
CA PRO A 284 -20.20 33.57 6.15
C PRO A 284 -20.96 33.91 4.86
N ILE A 285 -20.73 33.19 3.77
CA ILE A 285 -21.46 33.40 2.50
C ILE A 285 -22.97 33.11 2.69
N ILE A 286 -23.32 32.05 3.41
CA ILE A 286 -24.73 31.73 3.73
C ILE A 286 -25.36 32.86 4.52
N SER A 287 -24.68 33.37 5.55
CA SER A 287 -25.17 34.49 6.37
C SER A 287 -25.46 35.73 5.52
N VAL A 288 -24.51 36.13 4.66
CA VAL A 288 -24.69 37.27 3.76
C VAL A 288 -25.83 37.04 2.75
N ALA A 289 -25.95 35.82 2.21
CA ALA A 289 -27.03 35.48 1.29
C ALA A 289 -28.41 35.57 1.95
N GLN A 290 -28.54 35.08 3.19
CA GLN A 290 -29.79 35.18 3.97
C GLN A 290 -30.16 36.63 4.25
N SER A 291 -29.19 37.44 4.66
CA SER A 291 -29.37 38.90 4.85
C SER A 291 -29.83 39.59 3.57
N LEU A 292 -29.17 39.34 2.44
CA LEU A 292 -29.55 39.91 1.15
C LEU A 292 -30.97 39.50 0.72
N MET A 293 -31.40 38.27 1.02
CA MET A 293 -32.77 37.85 0.75
C MET A 293 -33.78 38.62 1.60
N GLN A 294 -33.49 38.82 2.89
CA GLN A 294 -34.34 39.59 3.78
C GLN A 294 -34.45 41.06 3.37
N GLU A 295 -33.33 41.70 3.03
CA GLU A 295 -33.31 43.08 2.52
C GLU A 295 -34.14 43.23 1.25
N ASN A 296 -34.05 42.27 0.32
CA ASN A 296 -34.83 42.29 -0.92
C ASN A 296 -36.34 42.22 -0.66
N GLU A 297 -36.79 41.42 0.30
CA GLU A 297 -38.22 41.37 0.65
C GLU A 297 -38.70 42.68 1.28
N VAL A 298 -37.88 43.30 2.13
CA VAL A 298 -38.17 44.65 2.67
C VAL A 298 -38.24 45.69 1.56
N LEU A 299 -37.32 45.65 0.59
CA LEU A 299 -37.30 46.58 -0.54
C LEU A 299 -38.54 46.41 -1.44
N LYS A 300 -38.94 45.18 -1.75
CA LYS A 300 -40.17 44.91 -2.51
C LYS A 300 -41.41 45.47 -1.80
N GLY A 301 -41.55 45.23 -0.49
CA GLY A 301 -42.69 45.76 0.27
C GLY A 301 -42.73 47.30 0.26
N ARG A 302 -41.57 47.97 0.33
CA ARG A 302 -41.49 49.42 0.19
C ARG A 302 -41.86 49.90 -1.20
N MET A 303 -41.46 49.17 -2.25
CA MET A 303 -41.86 49.48 -3.62
C MET A 303 -43.39 49.38 -3.78
N ASP A 304 -44.02 48.31 -3.30
CA ASP A 304 -45.47 48.14 -3.35
C ASP A 304 -46.22 49.28 -2.63
N GLU A 305 -45.71 49.72 -1.48
CA GLU A 305 -46.31 50.84 -0.73
C GLU A 305 -46.16 52.17 -1.48
N LEU A 306 -45.01 52.39 -2.10
CA LEU A 306 -44.76 53.59 -2.91
C LEU A 306 -45.62 53.60 -4.17
N GLU A 307 -45.77 52.47 -4.86
CA GLU A 307 -46.65 52.33 -6.02
C GLU A 307 -48.10 52.68 -5.66
N LYS A 308 -48.63 52.12 -4.57
CA LYS A 308 -49.98 52.46 -4.07
C LYS A 308 -50.14 53.95 -3.75
N ARG A 309 -49.09 54.59 -3.22
CA ARG A 309 -49.11 56.03 -2.93
C ARG A 309 -49.12 56.88 -4.19
N ILE A 310 -48.36 56.49 -5.21
CA ILE A 310 -48.32 57.16 -6.50
C ILE A 310 -49.69 57.07 -7.18
N GLU A 311 -50.28 55.88 -7.25
CA GLU A 311 -51.63 55.67 -7.81
C GLU A 311 -52.68 56.56 -7.12
N ALA A 312 -52.62 56.68 -5.79
CA ALA A 312 -53.53 57.51 -5.03
C ALA A 312 -53.35 59.03 -5.26
N LEU A 313 -52.16 59.45 -5.71
CA LEU A 313 -51.85 60.85 -6.05
C LEU A 313 -52.20 61.17 -7.50
N GLU A 314 -51.96 60.25 -8.44
CA GLU A 314 -52.25 60.41 -9.86
C GLU A 314 -53.75 60.25 -10.17
N GLY A 315 -54.49 59.52 -9.33
CA GLY A 315 -55.94 59.36 -9.44
C GLY A 315 -56.77 60.56 -8.92
N LYS A 316 -56.15 61.70 -8.62
CA LYS A 316 -56.80 62.96 -8.22
C LYS A 316 -56.61 64.04 -9.28
#